data_AF-A0A6C0J4I8-F1
#
_entry.id   AF-A0A6C0J4I8-F1
#
_cell.length_a   1.000
_cell.length_b   1.000
_cell.length_c   1.000
_cell.angle_alpha   90.00
_cell.angle_beta   90.00
_cell.angle_gamma   90.00
#
_symmetry.space_group_name_H-M   'P 1'
#
loop_
_entity.id
_entity.type
_entity.pdbx_description
1 polymer ?
#
loop_
_entity_poly.entity_id
_entity_poly.type
_entity_poly.pdbx_seq_one_letter_code
_entity_poly.pdbx_strand_id
1 'polypeptide(L)'
;MSNSNYMLPFCVYHKYDRSSNSLYGYLGNSQKDKNGKFKCIPYDNDWELKGTFYAIDPKIRPIPHRMNLYMVERNEGFPYNSTKLDIDYDFYFTQMQKNKVYFLTYSSIIKFTVPLYFFKNGMNLLPSFTKPDASDKFWDEWTELKPSPLYVITDKSIINKSIDNLEFKCVNGACIPWPEEIDDIYIANKNDSKFDFTSCLMYCNVINSNRGVNSTNLLSNIRHSEENSPLIKTSSISNTKPSHSLLYILVIIIVVLVIIGIAIICFFLSRKGSSKKIFTNEMIKYM
;
A
#
# COMPACT_ATOMS: atom_id res chain seq x y z
N MET A 1 -17.47 -11.98 20.12
CA MET A 1 -16.15 -12.60 20.39
C MET A 1 -15.11 -11.76 19.67
N SER A 2 -14.25 -11.03 20.39
CA SER A 2 -13.25 -10.15 19.79
C SER A 2 -12.13 -11.00 19.17
N ASN A 3 -11.97 -10.88 17.85
CA ASN A 3 -11.07 -11.65 16.98
C ASN A 3 -9.73 -10.91 16.78
N SER A 4 -9.02 -10.54 17.86
CA SER A 4 -7.75 -9.77 17.76
C SER A 4 -6.51 -10.61 17.41
N ASN A 5 -6.63 -11.64 16.58
CA ASN A 5 -5.49 -12.51 16.22
C ASN A 5 -4.62 -11.99 15.07
N TYR A 6 -4.89 -10.81 14.51
CA TYR A 6 -4.21 -10.31 13.32
C TYR A 6 -3.05 -9.35 13.59
N MET A 7 -2.93 -8.79 14.80
CA MET A 7 -1.79 -7.95 15.18
C MET A 7 -0.84 -8.74 16.06
N LEU A 8 0.42 -8.82 15.62
CA LEU A 8 1.48 -9.55 16.28
C LEU A 8 2.45 -8.54 16.92
N PRO A 9 2.81 -8.71 18.20
CA PRO A 9 3.82 -7.88 18.82
C PRO A 9 5.22 -8.39 18.50
N PHE A 10 6.11 -7.44 18.22
CA PHE A 10 7.52 -7.63 17.96
C PHE A 10 8.35 -6.78 18.91
N CYS A 11 9.56 -7.25 19.18
CA CYS A 11 10.47 -6.67 20.16
C CYS A 11 11.78 -6.27 19.47
N VAL A 12 12.24 -5.05 19.73
CA VAL A 12 13.52 -4.52 19.23
C VAL A 12 14.54 -4.62 20.36
N TYR A 13 15.61 -5.37 20.14
CA TYR A 13 16.68 -5.55 21.13
C TYR A 13 18.01 -5.08 20.62
N HIS A 14 18.80 -4.43 21.48
CA HIS A 14 20.19 -4.06 21.22
C HIS A 14 21.12 -4.70 22.24
N LYS A 15 22.35 -5.03 21.83
CA LYS A 15 23.43 -5.51 22.70
C LYS A 15 24.72 -4.83 22.29
N TYR A 16 25.37 -4.20 23.24
CA TYR A 16 26.71 -3.64 23.04
C TYR A 16 27.75 -4.59 23.61
N ASP A 17 28.53 -5.22 22.74
CA ASP A 17 29.63 -6.09 23.15
C ASP A 17 30.92 -5.27 23.29
N ARG A 18 31.35 -5.10 24.54
CA ARG A 18 32.57 -4.37 24.88
C ARG A 18 33.83 -5.04 24.37
N SER A 19 33.82 -6.36 24.21
CA SER A 19 35.03 -7.12 23.81
C SER A 19 35.34 -6.92 22.33
N SER A 20 34.31 -6.93 21.49
CA SER A 20 34.43 -6.68 20.04
C SER A 20 34.15 -5.23 19.65
N ASN A 21 33.89 -4.34 20.61
CA ASN A 21 33.49 -2.94 20.40
C ASN A 21 32.34 -2.81 19.36
N SER A 22 31.38 -3.74 19.41
CA SER A 22 30.36 -3.90 18.38
C SER A 22 28.96 -3.76 18.96
N LEU A 23 28.11 -3.03 18.23
CA LEU A 23 26.69 -2.93 18.53
C LEU A 23 25.90 -3.90 17.65
N TYR A 24 25.14 -4.76 18.30
CA TYR A 24 24.26 -5.72 17.66
C TYR A 24 22.80 -5.32 17.89
N GLY A 25 21.97 -5.62 16.90
CA GLY A 25 20.54 -5.47 16.99
C GLY A 25 19.85 -6.72 16.48
N TYR A 26 18.66 -7.03 17.01
CA TYR A 26 17.78 -7.99 16.37
C TYR A 26 16.31 -7.70 16.61
N LEU A 27 15.47 -8.26 15.74
CA LEU A 27 14.02 -8.35 15.94
C LEU A 27 13.62 -9.69 16.55
N GLY A 28 13.01 -9.65 17.72
CA GLY A 28 12.44 -10.80 18.40
C GLY A 28 10.93 -10.89 18.22
N ASN A 29 10.41 -12.11 18.20
CA ASN A 29 8.98 -12.35 18.38
C ASN A 29 8.62 -12.20 19.87
N SER A 30 7.43 -11.70 20.16
CA SER A 30 6.86 -11.80 21.50
C SER A 30 6.40 -13.24 21.80
N GLN A 31 6.36 -13.60 23.07
CA GLN A 31 5.80 -14.87 23.55
C GLN A 31 4.59 -14.58 24.43
N LYS A 32 3.56 -15.43 24.38
CA LYS A 32 2.45 -15.35 25.34
C LYS A 32 2.89 -15.97 26.66
N ASP A 33 2.71 -15.25 27.76
CA ASP A 33 2.89 -15.79 29.10
C ASP A 33 1.74 -16.75 29.46
N LYS A 34 1.80 -17.33 30.67
CA LYS A 34 0.77 -18.25 31.17
C LYS A 34 -0.62 -17.62 31.27
N ASN A 35 -0.71 -16.28 31.30
CA ASN A 35 -1.95 -15.52 31.36
C ASN A 35 -2.40 -15.04 29.97
N GLY A 36 -1.72 -15.47 28.90
CA GLY A 36 -2.00 -15.06 27.53
C GLY A 36 -1.51 -13.65 27.17
N LYS A 37 -0.81 -12.96 28.07
CA LYS A 37 -0.23 -11.63 27.81
C LYS A 37 1.07 -11.76 27.04
N PHE A 38 1.27 -10.88 26.07
CA PHE A 38 2.51 -10.86 25.31
C PHE A 38 3.66 -10.31 26.14
N LYS A 39 4.80 -10.99 26.09
CA LYS A 39 6.04 -10.60 26.75
C LYS A 39 7.21 -10.71 25.77
N CYS A 40 8.06 -9.68 25.81
CA CYS A 40 9.35 -9.69 25.15
C CYS A 40 10.36 -10.45 26.03
N ILE A 41 10.82 -11.59 25.54
CA ILE A 41 11.85 -12.41 26.19
C ILE A 41 13.08 -12.41 25.27
N PRO A 42 14.24 -11.90 25.73
CA PRO A 42 15.44 -11.90 24.92
C PRO A 42 16.05 -13.31 24.81
N TYR A 43 16.97 -13.51 23.86
CA TYR A 43 17.71 -14.77 23.72
C TYR A 43 18.68 -15.01 24.88
N ASP A 44 19.35 -13.96 25.35
CA ASP A 44 20.23 -13.95 26.51
C ASP A 44 19.99 -12.70 27.35
N ASN A 45 20.52 -12.65 28.58
CA ASN A 45 20.27 -11.57 29.53
C ASN A 45 21.00 -10.25 29.19
N ASP A 46 21.92 -10.25 28.23
CA ASP A 46 22.71 -9.06 27.89
C ASP A 46 22.00 -8.19 26.84
N TRP A 47 20.87 -8.66 26.29
CA TRP A 47 20.07 -7.91 25.34
C TRP A 47 19.13 -6.94 26.05
N GLU A 48 19.24 -5.67 25.68
CA GLU A 48 18.39 -4.61 26.18
C GLU A 48 17.19 -4.41 25.26
N LEU A 49 15.98 -4.45 25.81
CA LEU A 49 14.76 -4.11 25.08
C LEU A 49 14.73 -2.61 24.82
N LYS A 50 14.73 -2.21 23.55
CA LYS A 50 14.67 -0.80 23.13
C LYS A 50 13.27 -0.34 22.76
N GLY A 51 12.40 -1.28 22.42
CA GLY A 51 10.99 -0.98 22.21
C GLY A 51 10.21 -2.15 21.67
N THR A 52 8.90 -1.95 21.61
CA THR A 52 7.92 -2.88 21.07
C THR A 52 7.16 -2.23 19.94
N PHE A 53 6.76 -3.01 18.96
CA PHE A 53 5.82 -2.58 17.93
C PHE A 53 4.87 -3.70 17.56
N TYR A 54 3.79 -3.33 16.88
CA TYR A 54 2.80 -4.22 16.36
C TYR A 54 2.82 -4.16 14.84
N ALA A 55 2.76 -5.34 14.23
CA ALA A 55 2.62 -5.50 12.80
C ALA A 55 1.55 -6.55 12.51
N ILE A 56 1.09 -6.57 11.26
CA ILE A 56 0.00 -7.44 10.82
C ILE A 56 0.55 -8.86 10.60
N ASP A 57 -0.24 -9.87 10.96
CA ASP A 57 0.09 -11.28 10.75
C ASP A 57 0.46 -11.50 9.28
N PRO A 58 1.68 -12.00 8.98
CA PRO A 58 2.14 -12.18 7.61
C PRO A 58 1.29 -13.15 6.78
N LYS A 59 0.36 -13.90 7.39
CA LYS A 59 -0.61 -14.77 6.72
C LYS A 59 -1.79 -14.03 6.10
N ILE A 60 -2.02 -12.77 6.46
CA ILE A 60 -3.19 -12.03 5.96
C ILE A 60 -3.09 -11.80 4.47
N ARG A 61 -4.16 -12.15 3.75
CA ARG A 61 -4.27 -11.97 2.31
C ARG A 61 -5.62 -11.34 1.92
N PRO A 62 -5.66 -10.57 0.82
CA PRO A 62 -4.51 -10.08 0.02
C PRO A 62 -3.61 -9.14 0.83
N ILE A 63 -2.37 -8.90 0.38
CA ILE A 63 -1.49 -7.92 1.04
C ILE A 63 -2.19 -6.55 0.95
N PRO A 64 -2.44 -5.87 2.09
CA PRO A 64 -3.15 -4.60 2.10
C PRO A 64 -2.41 -3.52 1.29
N HIS A 65 -3.17 -2.62 0.66
CA HIS A 65 -2.58 -1.48 -0.04
C HIS A 65 -1.67 -0.66 0.89
N ARG A 66 -0.50 -0.23 0.39
CA ARG A 66 0.56 0.48 1.12
C ARG A 66 1.26 -0.33 2.23
N MET A 67 1.01 -1.63 2.32
CA MET A 67 1.80 -2.55 3.14
C MET A 67 2.67 -3.45 2.27
N ASN A 68 3.79 -3.90 2.82
CA ASN A 68 4.63 -4.95 2.23
C ASN A 68 4.86 -6.05 3.25
N LEU A 69 5.11 -7.27 2.77
CA LEU A 69 5.61 -8.36 3.58
C LEU A 69 7.11 -8.20 3.73
N TYR A 70 7.56 -7.93 4.94
CA TYR A 70 8.98 -7.83 5.25
C TYR A 70 9.48 -9.11 5.88
N MET A 71 10.74 -9.41 5.58
CA MET A 71 11.48 -10.51 6.17
C MET A 71 12.77 -9.95 6.76
N VAL A 72 13.02 -10.30 8.03
CA VAL A 72 14.28 -10.01 8.71
C VAL A 72 14.99 -11.33 9.02
N GLU A 73 16.16 -11.49 8.43
CA GLU A 73 17.03 -12.64 8.65
C GLU A 73 17.86 -12.44 9.93
N ARG A 74 18.06 -13.53 10.66
CA ARG A 74 18.81 -13.57 11.91
C ARG A 74 19.91 -14.60 11.81
N ASN A 75 21.00 -14.33 12.51
CA ASN A 75 22.01 -15.34 12.77
C ASN A 75 21.47 -16.36 13.79
N GLU A 76 21.56 -17.66 13.49
CA GLU A 76 21.19 -18.72 14.42
C GLU A 76 22.29 -19.00 15.47
N GLY A 77 23.52 -18.59 15.17
CA GLY A 77 24.65 -18.64 16.11
C GLY A 77 24.91 -17.30 16.75
N PHE A 78 25.81 -17.28 17.74
CA PHE A 78 26.33 -16.03 18.30
C PHE A 78 26.84 -15.11 17.17
N PRO A 79 26.48 -13.80 17.17
CA PRO A 79 25.85 -13.07 18.26
C PRO A 79 24.32 -12.98 18.16
N TYR A 80 23.59 -13.86 17.46
CA TYR A 80 22.11 -13.86 17.37
C TYR A 80 21.49 -12.54 16.85
N ASN A 81 22.28 -11.76 16.11
CA ASN A 81 21.90 -10.49 15.53
C ASN A 81 21.03 -10.66 14.27
N SER A 82 20.29 -9.62 13.90
CA SER A 82 19.72 -9.51 12.57
C SER A 82 20.81 -9.20 11.55
N THR A 83 20.68 -9.75 10.35
CA THR A 83 21.72 -9.66 9.30
C THR A 83 21.20 -9.06 8.00
N LYS A 84 19.91 -9.22 7.73
CA LYS A 84 19.28 -8.76 6.49
C LYS A 84 17.83 -8.32 6.71
N LEU A 85 17.42 -7.27 6.02
CA LEU A 85 16.02 -6.89 5.80
C LEU A 85 15.75 -6.99 4.30
N ASP A 86 14.62 -7.58 3.93
CA ASP A 86 14.17 -7.66 2.54
C ASP A 86 12.64 -7.58 2.44
N ILE A 87 12.14 -7.29 1.23
CA ILE A 87 10.72 -7.43 0.90
C ILE A 87 10.53 -8.83 0.32
N ASP A 88 9.60 -9.58 0.90
CA ASP A 88 9.17 -10.86 0.36
C ASP A 88 7.83 -10.70 -0.36
N TYR A 89 7.62 -11.50 -1.40
CA TYR A 89 6.41 -11.50 -2.22
C TYR A 89 5.60 -12.79 -2.05
N ASP A 90 6.22 -13.87 -1.57
CA ASP A 90 5.59 -15.18 -1.52
C ASP A 90 5.77 -15.89 -0.18
N PHE A 91 4.78 -15.71 0.67
CA PHE A 91 4.70 -16.38 1.96
C PHE A 91 4.37 -17.88 1.85
N TYR A 92 3.70 -18.32 0.78
CA TYR A 92 3.23 -19.70 0.65
C TYR A 92 4.34 -20.64 0.17
N PHE A 93 5.32 -20.14 -0.58
CA PHE A 93 6.47 -20.93 -1.03
C PHE A 93 7.55 -21.10 0.04
N THR A 94 7.74 -20.14 0.93
CA THR A 94 8.69 -20.28 2.03
C THR A 94 8.03 -20.96 3.21
N GLN A 95 8.28 -22.25 3.41
CA GLN A 95 8.22 -22.83 4.76
C GLN A 95 8.97 -21.86 5.69
N MET A 96 8.28 -21.32 6.70
CA MET A 96 8.84 -20.31 7.61
C MET A 96 10.21 -20.77 8.10
N GLN A 97 11.27 -20.16 7.57
CA GLN A 97 12.62 -20.52 7.96
C GLN A 97 12.80 -20.07 9.41
N LYS A 98 13.35 -20.96 10.25
CA LYS A 98 13.49 -20.70 11.70
C LYS A 98 14.32 -19.45 11.99
N ASN A 99 15.28 -19.14 11.12
CA ASN A 99 16.15 -17.97 11.21
C ASN A 99 15.52 -16.67 10.70
N LYS A 100 14.27 -16.66 10.24
CA LYS A 100 13.61 -15.47 9.66
C LYS A 100 12.40 -15.02 10.47
N VAL A 101 12.21 -13.70 10.52
CA VAL A 101 11.04 -13.05 11.12
C VAL A 101 10.26 -12.38 10.01
N TYR A 102 8.98 -12.74 9.88
CA TYR A 102 8.09 -12.23 8.83
C TYR A 102 6.99 -11.37 9.45
N PHE A 103 6.70 -10.22 8.83
CA PHE A 103 5.60 -9.35 9.27
C PHE A 103 5.12 -8.43 8.15
N LEU A 104 3.83 -8.09 8.19
CA LEU A 104 3.22 -7.12 7.29
C LEU A 104 3.18 -5.75 7.96
N THR A 105 3.75 -4.72 7.33
CA THR A 105 3.67 -3.35 7.85
C THR A 105 3.72 -2.31 6.73
N TYR A 106 3.51 -1.04 7.08
CA TYR A 106 3.39 0.03 6.09
C TYR A 106 4.75 0.41 5.49
N SER A 107 4.77 0.61 4.17
CA SER A 107 5.97 1.02 3.40
C SER A 107 6.12 2.53 3.24
N SER A 108 5.17 3.30 3.77
CA SER A 108 5.14 4.76 3.68
C SER A 108 4.49 5.35 4.92
N ILE A 109 4.69 6.66 5.14
CA ILE A 109 4.13 7.37 6.29
C ILE A 109 2.60 7.21 6.30
N ILE A 110 2.10 6.75 7.44
CA ILE A 110 0.68 6.63 7.76
C ILE A 110 0.46 7.32 9.10
N LYS A 111 -0.72 7.90 9.31
CA LYS A 111 -1.03 8.53 10.59
C LYS A 111 -1.00 7.47 11.70
N PHE A 112 -0.52 7.86 12.89
CA PHE A 112 -0.42 6.98 14.07
C PHE A 112 0.52 5.78 13.91
N THR A 113 1.44 5.86 12.96
CA THR A 113 2.59 4.97 12.89
C THR A 113 3.86 5.73 13.22
N VAL A 114 4.89 5.00 13.64
CA VAL A 114 6.22 5.53 13.90
C VAL A 114 7.22 4.85 12.98
N PRO A 115 8.28 5.55 12.54
CA PRO A 115 9.31 4.95 11.73
C PRO A 115 10.15 3.96 12.56
N LEU A 116 10.40 2.80 11.98
CA LEU A 116 11.38 1.82 12.40
C LEU A 116 12.49 1.78 11.36
N TYR A 117 13.62 2.35 11.73
CA TYR A 117 14.83 2.42 10.93
C TYR A 117 15.62 1.11 11.03
N PHE A 118 16.37 0.78 9.98
CA PHE A 118 17.28 -0.36 9.95
C PHE A 118 18.62 0.13 9.41
N PHE A 119 19.64 0.10 10.26
CA PHE A 119 20.99 0.48 9.91
C PHE A 119 21.86 -0.74 9.73
N LYS A 120 22.80 -0.71 8.79
CA LYS A 120 23.71 -1.81 8.49
C LYS A 120 25.16 -1.37 8.69
N ASN A 121 25.93 -2.20 9.42
CA ASN A 121 27.38 -2.14 9.50
C ASN A 121 27.94 -3.57 9.33
N GLY A 122 28.64 -3.83 8.23
CA GLY A 122 29.12 -5.16 7.88
C GLY A 122 27.97 -6.18 7.74
N MET A 123 27.99 -7.22 8.57
CA MET A 123 26.91 -8.24 8.65
C MET A 123 25.84 -7.90 9.69
N ASN A 124 26.01 -6.82 10.45
CA ASN A 124 25.09 -6.43 11.52
C ASN A 124 23.97 -5.55 10.98
N LEU A 125 22.74 -5.84 11.39
CA LEU A 125 21.57 -5.02 11.15
C LEU A 125 21.00 -4.53 12.48
N LEU A 126 20.83 -3.22 12.61
CA LEU A 126 20.34 -2.57 13.82
C LEU A 126 18.96 -1.94 13.57
N PRO A 127 17.87 -2.57 14.03
CA PRO A 127 16.55 -1.94 14.07
C PRO A 127 16.49 -0.85 15.14
N SER A 128 15.97 0.35 14.84
CA SER A 128 15.89 1.47 15.78
C SER A 128 14.68 2.38 15.51
N PHE A 129 14.01 2.88 16.56
CA PHE A 129 12.95 3.89 16.43
C PHE A 129 13.48 5.32 16.32
N THR A 130 14.76 5.52 16.61
CA THR A 130 15.43 6.82 16.53
C THR A 130 16.42 6.80 15.39
N LYS A 131 16.40 7.88 14.60
CA LYS A 131 17.46 8.15 13.65
C LYS A 131 18.71 8.59 14.43
N PRO A 132 19.90 8.07 14.10
CA PRO A 132 21.15 8.55 14.63
C PRO A 132 21.31 10.06 14.45
N ASP A 133 21.97 10.70 15.42
CA ASP A 133 22.45 12.06 15.24
C ASP A 133 23.64 12.05 14.27
N ALA A 134 23.61 12.92 13.26
CA ALA A 134 24.68 13.02 12.26
C ALA A 134 26.02 13.48 12.86
N SER A 135 26.02 14.04 14.06
CA SER A 135 27.24 14.47 14.77
C SER A 135 27.94 13.34 15.55
N ASP A 136 27.28 12.19 15.72
CA ASP A 136 27.82 11.07 16.48
C ASP A 136 28.65 10.15 15.58
N LYS A 137 29.97 10.26 15.71
CA LYS A 137 30.97 9.47 14.96
C LYS A 137 30.77 7.96 15.06
N PHE A 138 30.09 7.48 16.09
CA PHE A 138 29.75 6.06 16.21
C PHE A 138 28.95 5.56 15.00
N TRP A 139 28.19 6.45 14.34
CA TRP A 139 27.31 6.13 13.23
C TRP A 139 27.95 6.29 11.85
N ASP A 140 29.20 6.75 11.76
CA ASP A 140 29.89 6.98 10.49
C ASP A 140 29.98 5.68 9.64
N GLU A 141 30.01 4.52 10.30
CA GLU A 141 30.06 3.20 9.65
C GLU A 141 28.68 2.58 9.40
N TRP A 142 27.61 3.19 9.93
CA TRP A 142 26.26 2.66 9.86
C TRP A 142 25.47 3.31 8.73
N THR A 143 25.00 2.49 7.80
CA THR A 143 24.22 2.97 6.64
C THR A 143 22.76 2.56 6.75
N GLU A 144 21.84 3.50 6.51
CA GLU A 144 20.41 3.19 6.47
C GLU A 144 20.11 2.27 5.27
N LEU A 145 19.51 1.11 5.53
CA LEU A 145 19.29 0.07 4.52
C LEU A 145 17.91 0.21 3.88
N LYS A 146 17.80 0.22 2.55
CA LYS A 146 16.48 0.11 1.89
C LYS A 146 15.89 -1.29 2.12
N PRO A 147 14.58 -1.43 2.42
CA PRO A 147 13.50 -0.45 2.29
C PRO A 147 13.18 0.41 3.54
N SER A 148 14.12 0.60 4.47
CA SER A 148 13.95 1.46 5.65
C SER A 148 13.69 2.95 5.30
N PRO A 149 12.92 3.70 6.12
CA PRO A 149 12.18 3.25 7.31
C PRO A 149 10.92 2.48 6.97
N LEU A 150 10.60 1.52 7.83
CA LEU A 150 9.29 0.87 7.88
C LEU A 150 8.38 1.66 8.82
N TYR A 151 7.08 1.63 8.63
CA TYR A 151 6.15 2.39 9.49
C TYR A 151 5.27 1.45 10.29
N VAL A 152 5.49 1.40 11.60
CA VAL A 152 4.89 0.42 12.51
C VAL A 152 4.00 1.08 13.56
N ILE A 153 3.11 0.30 14.17
CA ILE A 153 2.23 0.77 15.25
C ILE A 153 2.94 0.48 16.59
N THR A 154 2.87 1.40 17.55
CA THR A 154 3.42 1.20 18.90
C THR A 154 2.39 1.61 19.95
N ASP A 155 2.54 1.18 21.19
CA ASP A 155 1.66 1.60 22.29
C ASP A 155 1.59 3.13 22.41
N LYS A 156 2.73 3.80 22.16
CA LYS A 156 2.82 5.27 22.18
C LYS A 156 2.05 5.93 21.03
N SER A 157 1.88 5.25 19.90
CA SER A 157 1.23 5.83 18.72
C SER A 157 -0.29 5.69 18.71
N ILE A 158 -0.85 4.83 19.58
CA ILE A 158 -2.29 4.56 19.69
C ILE A 158 -2.94 5.10 20.98
N ILE A 159 -2.32 6.12 21.59
CA ILE A 159 -2.75 6.91 22.76
C ILE A 159 -4.10 6.48 23.35
N ASN A 160 -4.10 5.93 24.58
CA ASN A 160 -5.28 5.54 25.34
C ASN A 160 -6.16 4.41 24.75
N LYS A 161 -5.76 3.77 23.63
CA LYS A 161 -6.39 2.52 23.16
C LYS A 161 -5.48 1.31 23.33
N SER A 162 -6.10 0.17 23.67
CA SER A 162 -5.44 -1.13 23.58
C SER A 162 -5.36 -1.56 22.12
N ILE A 163 -4.27 -2.23 21.75
CA ILE A 163 -4.09 -2.84 20.43
C ILE A 163 -5.24 -3.79 20.07
N ASP A 164 -5.81 -4.49 21.07
CA ASP A 164 -6.92 -5.43 20.87
C ASP A 164 -8.22 -4.75 20.39
N ASN A 165 -8.36 -3.45 20.69
CA ASN A 165 -9.52 -2.63 20.36
C ASN A 165 -9.17 -1.54 19.34
N LEU A 166 -8.03 -1.66 18.65
CA LEU A 166 -7.65 -0.69 17.63
C LEU A 166 -8.55 -0.87 16.41
N GLU A 167 -9.20 0.22 16.04
CA GLU A 167 -10.05 0.29 14.86
C GLU A 167 -9.29 0.88 13.68
N PHE A 168 -9.78 0.64 12.48
CA PHE A 168 -9.18 1.06 11.22
C PHE A 168 -10.23 1.76 10.35
N LYS A 169 -9.78 2.79 9.62
CA LYS A 169 -10.56 3.48 8.60
C LYS A 169 -9.95 3.18 7.23
N CYS A 170 -10.80 2.93 6.25
CA CYS A 170 -10.35 2.83 4.88
C CYS A 170 -10.14 4.22 4.30
N VAL A 171 -8.93 4.52 3.83
CA VAL A 171 -8.58 5.80 3.21
C VAL A 171 -7.75 5.54 1.96
N ASN A 172 -8.27 5.92 0.79
CA ASN A 172 -7.62 5.70 -0.50
C ASN A 172 -7.18 4.22 -0.71
N GLY A 173 -8.03 3.27 -0.36
CA GLY A 173 -7.77 1.83 -0.48
C GLY A 173 -6.81 1.25 0.57
N ALA A 174 -6.26 2.06 1.48
CA ALA A 174 -5.43 1.59 2.59
C ALA A 174 -6.22 1.55 3.90
N CYS A 175 -5.99 0.52 4.70
CA CYS A 175 -6.45 0.49 6.09
C CYS A 175 -5.50 1.30 6.95
N ILE A 176 -6.01 2.31 7.64
CA ILE A 176 -5.23 3.21 8.49
C ILE A 176 -5.72 3.05 9.94
N PRO A 177 -4.82 2.89 10.93
CA PRO A 177 -5.21 2.83 12.33
C PRO A 177 -5.90 4.13 12.75
N TRP A 178 -6.97 4.01 13.53
CA TRP A 178 -7.82 5.14 13.93
C TRP A 178 -8.06 5.15 15.45
N PRO A 179 -7.01 5.44 16.25
CA PRO A 179 -7.11 5.40 17.70
C PRO A 179 -8.04 6.46 18.29
N GLU A 180 -8.19 7.62 17.65
CA GLU A 180 -9.01 8.73 18.15
C GLU A 180 -9.82 9.37 17.02
N GLU A 181 -10.87 10.11 17.38
CA GLU A 181 -11.57 10.97 16.43
C GLU A 181 -10.70 12.18 16.14
N ILE A 182 -10.40 12.36 14.86
CA ILE A 182 -9.63 13.50 14.37
C ILE A 182 -10.56 14.21 13.39
N ASP A 183 -10.54 15.54 13.42
CA ASP A 183 -11.00 16.33 12.29
C ASP A 183 -10.41 15.76 10.99
N ASP A 184 -11.32 15.35 10.11
CA ASP A 184 -11.02 14.49 8.98
C ASP A 184 -10.14 15.24 7.98
N ILE A 185 -8.82 15.13 8.14
CA ILE A 185 -7.83 15.72 7.22
C ILE A 185 -7.99 15.11 5.81
N TYR A 186 -8.66 13.96 5.72
CA TYR A 186 -9.02 13.29 4.47
C TYR A 186 -10.42 13.72 4.03
N ILE A 187 -10.50 14.92 3.46
CA ILE A 187 -11.72 15.64 3.01
C ILE A 187 -12.60 14.82 2.03
N ALA A 188 -12.13 13.68 1.51
CA ALA A 188 -12.80 12.93 0.44
C ALA A 188 -13.58 11.67 0.87
N ASN A 189 -13.44 11.17 2.10
CA ASN A 189 -14.14 9.94 2.51
C ASN A 189 -15.37 10.23 3.37
N LYS A 190 -16.54 10.34 2.72
CA LYS A 190 -17.88 10.48 3.32
C LYS A 190 -18.32 9.35 4.26
N ASN A 191 -17.48 8.36 4.54
CA ASN A 191 -17.86 7.21 5.34
C ASN A 191 -17.07 7.19 6.66
N ASP A 192 -17.75 7.53 7.75
CA ASP A 192 -17.21 7.57 9.12
C ASP A 192 -17.11 6.19 9.78
N SER A 193 -17.43 5.13 9.04
CA SER A 193 -17.41 3.77 9.56
C SER A 193 -15.99 3.35 9.94
N LYS A 194 -15.81 3.03 11.22
CA LYS A 194 -14.61 2.40 11.78
C LYS A 194 -14.81 0.87 11.76
N PHE A 195 -13.74 0.14 11.48
CA PHE A 195 -13.78 -1.32 11.30
C PHE A 195 -12.66 -2.00 12.09
N ASP A 196 -12.81 -3.28 12.42
CA ASP A 196 -11.61 -4.09 12.69
C ASP A 196 -10.75 -4.20 11.41
N PHE A 197 -9.48 -4.62 11.56
CA PHE A 197 -8.56 -4.64 10.42
C PHE A 197 -9.04 -5.54 9.26
N THR A 198 -9.59 -6.70 9.56
CA THR A 198 -10.06 -7.67 8.54
C THR A 198 -11.22 -7.08 7.75
N SER A 199 -12.19 -6.49 8.44
CA SER A 199 -13.34 -5.82 7.85
C SER A 199 -12.92 -4.59 7.05
N CYS A 200 -11.95 -3.82 7.56
CA CYS A 200 -11.35 -2.72 6.80
C CYS A 200 -10.71 -3.24 5.51
N LEU A 201 -9.95 -4.33 5.57
CA LEU A 201 -9.25 -4.88 4.40
C LEU A 201 -10.23 -5.32 3.32
N MET A 202 -11.31 -6.00 3.71
CA MET A 202 -12.38 -6.39 2.80
C MET A 202 -13.06 -5.17 2.19
N TYR A 203 -13.37 -4.16 3.02
CA TYR A 203 -14.00 -2.93 2.59
C TYR A 203 -13.11 -2.13 1.61
N CYS A 204 -11.81 -1.99 1.90
CA CYS A 204 -10.86 -1.27 1.06
C CYS A 204 -10.58 -1.92 -0.29
N ASN A 205 -10.66 -3.25 -0.38
CA ASN A 205 -10.38 -3.98 -1.61
C ASN A 205 -11.61 -4.13 -2.53
N VAL A 206 -12.76 -3.54 -2.19
CA VAL A 206 -14.00 -3.55 -3.00
C VAL A 206 -14.46 -4.96 -3.39
N ILE A 207 -14.22 -5.96 -2.53
CA ILE A 207 -14.83 -7.29 -2.65
C ILE A 207 -16.03 -7.30 -1.73
N ASN A 208 -17.13 -6.72 -2.23
CA ASN A 208 -18.47 -6.67 -1.65
C ASN A 208 -18.66 -5.98 -0.30
N SER A 209 -19.56 -5.01 -0.34
CA SER A 209 -20.31 -4.38 0.75
C SER A 209 -21.12 -5.34 1.65
N ASN A 210 -20.89 -6.66 1.60
CA ASN A 210 -21.59 -7.63 2.43
C ASN A 210 -20.80 -7.86 3.72
N ARG A 211 -21.31 -7.31 4.83
CA ARG A 211 -20.78 -7.51 6.18
C ARG A 211 -20.74 -9.02 6.49
N GLY A 212 -19.61 -9.53 7.00
CA GLY A 212 -19.48 -10.91 7.50
C GLY A 212 -18.50 -11.83 6.77
N VAL A 213 -17.60 -11.30 5.95
CA VAL A 213 -16.73 -12.10 5.08
C VAL A 213 -15.30 -12.19 5.64
N ASN A 214 -14.74 -13.41 5.69
CA ASN A 214 -13.39 -13.67 6.21
C ASN A 214 -12.31 -13.42 5.13
N SER A 215 -11.28 -12.62 5.44
CA SER A 215 -10.23 -12.21 4.51
C SER A 215 -9.36 -13.37 4.02
N THR A 216 -9.19 -14.42 4.81
CA THR A 216 -8.33 -15.57 4.43
C THR A 216 -8.89 -16.42 3.30
N ASN A 217 -10.15 -16.20 2.89
CA ASN A 217 -10.88 -17.04 1.94
C ASN A 217 -11.47 -16.21 0.78
N LEU A 218 -10.73 -15.20 0.33
CA LEU A 218 -11.15 -14.27 -0.73
C LEU A 218 -11.71 -14.97 -1.98
N LEU A 219 -11.05 -16.03 -2.45
CA LEU A 219 -11.45 -16.79 -3.64
C LEU A 219 -12.81 -17.48 -3.48
N SER A 220 -13.08 -18.11 -2.33
CA SER A 220 -14.40 -18.71 -2.07
C SER A 220 -15.48 -17.65 -1.95
N ASN A 221 -15.12 -16.46 -1.45
CA ASN A 221 -16.05 -15.34 -1.30
C ASN A 221 -16.38 -14.70 -2.65
N ILE A 222 -15.40 -14.57 -3.55
CA ILE A 222 -15.64 -14.15 -4.95
C ILE A 222 -16.54 -15.17 -5.63
N ARG A 223 -16.26 -16.48 -5.49
CA ARG A 223 -17.08 -17.54 -6.07
C ARG A 223 -18.53 -17.51 -5.57
N HIS A 224 -18.74 -17.36 -4.26
CA HIS A 224 -20.09 -17.23 -3.71
C HIS A 224 -20.78 -15.92 -4.08
N SER A 225 -20.02 -14.84 -4.29
CA SER A 225 -20.57 -13.61 -4.86
C SER A 225 -21.02 -13.80 -6.29
N GLU A 226 -20.26 -14.52 -7.12
CA GLU A 226 -20.64 -14.81 -8.50
C GLU A 226 -21.87 -15.74 -8.54
N GLU A 227 -21.95 -16.72 -7.65
CA GLU A 227 -23.08 -17.65 -7.53
C GLU A 227 -24.37 -16.98 -7.00
N ASN A 228 -24.25 -15.98 -6.10
CA ASN A 228 -25.39 -15.29 -5.47
C ASN A 228 -25.65 -13.89 -6.03
N SER A 229 -24.83 -13.41 -6.96
CA SER A 229 -25.19 -12.21 -7.71
C SER A 229 -26.48 -12.53 -8.43
N PRO A 230 -27.55 -11.73 -8.28
CA PRO A 230 -28.69 -11.87 -9.17
C PRO A 230 -28.08 -11.82 -10.57
N LEU A 231 -28.27 -12.89 -11.34
CA LEU A 231 -27.99 -12.89 -12.77
C LEU A 231 -28.49 -11.54 -13.23
N ILE A 232 -27.55 -10.64 -13.52
CA ILE A 232 -27.84 -9.55 -14.40
C ILE A 232 -28.24 -10.35 -15.62
N LYS A 233 -29.56 -10.48 -15.80
CA LYS A 233 -30.13 -10.68 -17.12
C LYS A 233 -29.55 -9.48 -17.85
N THR A 234 -28.34 -9.65 -18.38
CA THR A 234 -28.06 -9.28 -19.74
C THR A 234 -29.28 -9.83 -20.43
N SER A 235 -30.28 -8.96 -20.58
CA SER A 235 -31.20 -9.03 -21.67
C SER A 235 -30.31 -9.49 -22.80
N SER A 236 -30.53 -10.74 -23.20
CA SER A 236 -29.91 -11.27 -24.37
C SER A 236 -29.96 -10.11 -25.35
N ILE A 237 -28.79 -9.66 -25.78
CA ILE A 237 -28.69 -8.82 -26.94
C ILE A 237 -29.29 -9.74 -28.00
N SER A 238 -30.61 -9.66 -28.11
CA SER A 238 -31.34 -10.16 -29.24
C SER A 238 -30.56 -9.58 -30.39
N ASN A 239 -30.11 -10.46 -31.28
CA ASN A 239 -29.58 -10.11 -32.57
C ASN A 239 -30.68 -9.32 -33.30
N THR A 240 -30.88 -8.08 -32.88
CA THR A 240 -31.62 -7.07 -33.58
C THR A 240 -30.66 -6.72 -34.67
N LYS A 241 -30.93 -7.30 -35.86
CA LYS A 241 -30.40 -6.82 -37.12
C LYS A 241 -30.28 -5.30 -37.01
N PRO A 242 -29.11 -4.71 -37.27
CA PRO A 242 -28.96 -3.27 -37.19
C PRO A 242 -30.08 -2.66 -38.03
N SER A 243 -30.96 -1.90 -37.38
CA SER A 243 -32.08 -1.30 -38.09
C SER A 243 -31.48 -0.42 -39.18
N HIS A 244 -31.93 -0.58 -40.42
CA HIS A 244 -31.43 0.19 -41.57
C HIS A 244 -31.43 1.72 -41.30
N SER A 245 -32.23 2.17 -40.33
CA SER A 245 -32.25 3.53 -39.76
C SER A 245 -30.90 4.03 -39.25
N LEU A 246 -30.17 3.26 -38.43
CA LEU A 246 -28.90 3.73 -37.85
C LEU A 246 -27.79 3.87 -38.90
N LEU A 247 -27.79 2.96 -39.88
CA LEU A 247 -26.84 2.99 -40.98
C LEU A 247 -27.13 4.17 -41.92
N TYR A 248 -28.41 4.52 -42.11
CA TYR A 248 -28.83 5.69 -42.87
C TYR A 248 -28.42 7.02 -42.20
N ILE A 249 -28.58 7.11 -40.87
CA ILE A 249 -28.14 8.28 -40.09
C ILE A 249 -26.62 8.48 -40.21
N LEU A 250 -25.84 7.40 -40.14
CA LEU A 250 -24.38 7.46 -40.24
C LEU A 250 -23.92 7.89 -41.64
N VAL A 251 -24.60 7.44 -42.70
CA VAL A 251 -24.35 7.89 -44.08
C VAL A 251 -24.68 9.38 -44.25
N ILE A 252 -25.80 9.86 -43.68
CA ILE A 252 -26.15 11.29 -43.74
C ILE A 252 -25.07 12.15 -43.07
N ILE A 253 -24.57 11.74 -41.90
CA ILE A 253 -23.52 12.48 -41.19
C ILE A 253 -22.25 12.59 -42.05
N ILE A 254 -21.84 11.50 -42.71
CA ILE A 254 -20.67 11.51 -43.60
C ILE A 254 -20.90 12.45 -44.80
N VAL A 255 -22.07 12.42 -45.43
CA VAL A 255 -22.38 13.28 -46.57
C VAL A 255 -22.35 14.76 -46.18
N VAL A 256 -22.90 15.12 -45.01
CA VAL A 256 -22.88 16.50 -44.50
C VAL A 256 -21.45 16.97 -44.25
N LEU A 257 -20.58 16.14 -43.66
CA LEU A 257 -19.18 16.48 -43.44
C LEU A 257 -18.42 16.71 -44.76
N VAL A 258 -18.70 15.92 -45.80
CA VAL A 258 -18.09 16.09 -47.13
C VAL A 258 -18.54 17.40 -47.78
N ILE A 259 -19.82 17.75 -47.69
CA ILE A 259 -20.35 19.02 -48.23
C ILE A 259 -19.70 20.22 -47.52
N ILE A 260 -19.58 20.17 -46.19
CA ILE A 260 -18.90 21.21 -45.40
C ILE A 260 -17.43 21.33 -45.84
N GLY A 261 -16.72 20.21 -46.01
CA GLY A 261 -15.34 20.20 -46.48
C GLY A 261 -15.18 20.85 -47.86
N ILE A 262 -16.06 20.53 -48.81
CA ILE A 262 -16.07 21.13 -50.15
C ILE A 262 -16.35 22.63 -50.09
N ALA A 263 -17.32 23.06 -49.27
CA ALA A 263 -17.64 24.49 -49.10
C ALA A 263 -16.44 25.28 -48.56
N ILE A 264 -15.72 24.72 -47.58
CA ILE A 264 -14.49 25.32 -47.03
C ILE A 264 -13.42 25.42 -48.12
N ILE A 265 -13.17 24.36 -48.88
CA ILE A 265 -12.18 24.36 -49.98
C ILE A 265 -12.55 25.41 -51.04
N CYS A 266 -13.80 25.46 -51.47
CA CYS A 266 -14.30 26.45 -52.43
C CYS A 266 -14.13 27.89 -51.92
N PHE A 267 -14.40 28.14 -50.62
CA PHE A 267 -14.19 29.44 -50.00
C PHE A 267 -12.72 29.86 -50.06
N PHE A 268 -11.78 28.96 -49.75
CA PHE A 268 -10.35 29.24 -49.83
C PHE A 268 -9.86 29.42 -51.27
N LEU A 269 -10.38 28.66 -52.24
CA LEU A 269 -10.02 28.81 -53.65
C LEU A 269 -10.51 30.14 -54.25
N SER A 270 -11.75 30.55 -53.94
CA SER A 270 -12.29 31.87 -54.34
C SER A 270 -11.47 33.02 -53.74
N ARG A 271 -11.02 32.89 -52.49
CA ARG A 271 -10.17 33.91 -51.84
C ARG A 271 -8.79 34.00 -52.49
N LYS A 272 -8.20 32.88 -52.91
CA LYS A 272 -6.91 32.84 -53.64
C LYS A 272 -7.00 33.43 -55.05
N GLY A 273 -8.14 33.27 -55.72
CA GLY A 273 -8.41 33.87 -57.04
C GLY A 273 -8.55 35.40 -57.00
N SER A 274 -9.12 35.95 -55.93
CA SER A 274 -9.30 37.40 -55.77
C SER A 274 -7.97 38.14 -55.48
N SER A 275 -7.03 37.48 -54.79
CA SER A 275 -5.71 38.07 -54.50
C SER A 275 -4.82 38.24 -55.74
N LYS A 276 -5.02 37.45 -56.81
CA LYS A 276 -4.25 37.61 -58.06
C LYS A 276 -4.73 38.78 -58.93
N LYS A 277 -5.98 39.25 -58.80
CA LYS A 277 -6.48 40.41 -59.57
C LYS A 277 -6.03 41.77 -59.01
N ILE A 278 -5.63 41.84 -57.74
CA ILE A 278 -5.14 43.07 -57.14
C ILE A 278 -3.69 43.36 -57.55
N PHE A 279 -2.88 42.33 -57.83
CA PHE A 279 -1.48 42.52 -58.22
C PHE A 279 -1.27 42.91 -59.70
N THR A 280 -2.20 42.60 -60.60
CA THR A 280 -2.07 42.98 -62.02
C THR A 280 -2.60 44.38 -62.33
N ASN A 281 -3.48 44.96 -61.48
CA ASN A 281 -3.98 46.32 -61.71
C ASN A 281 -3.06 47.43 -61.17
N GLU A 282 -2.18 47.13 -60.21
CA GLU A 282 -1.18 48.10 -59.70
C GLU A 282 0.07 48.17 -60.60
N MET A 283 0.37 47.14 -61.40
CA MET A 283 1.57 47.14 -62.25
C MET A 283 1.41 47.88 -63.59
N ILE A 284 0.17 48.14 -64.04
CA ILE A 284 -0.11 48.91 -65.26
C ILE A 284 -0.10 50.43 -65.01
N LYS A 285 -0.03 50.88 -63.74
CA LYS A 285 0.01 52.30 -63.40
C LYS A 285 1.44 52.88 -63.35
N TYR A 286 2.46 52.06 -63.59
CA TYR A 286 3.88 52.43 -63.50
C TYR A 286 4.72 52.06 -64.75
N MET A 287 4.07 51.83 -65.90
CA MET A 287 4.70 51.85 -67.23
C MET A 287 3.94 52.81 -68.12
#